data_AF-A0A960W702-F1
#
_entry.id   AF-A0A960W702-F1
#
_cell.length_a   1.000
_cell.length_b   1.000
_cell.length_c   1.000
_cell.angle_alpha   90.00
_cell.angle_beta   90.00
_cell.angle_gamma   90.00
#
_symmetry.space_group_name_H-M   'P 1'
#
loop_
_entity.id
_entity.type
_entity.pdbx_description
1 polymer ?
#
loop_
_entity_poly.entity_id
_entity_poly.type
_entity_poly.pdbx_seq_one_letter_code
_entity_poly.pdbx_strand_id
1 'polypeptide(L)'
;MIRVIFVIKMITTKNYLSIYGQIHPGKIEKVQKLLNCGNFQNGFQKYTCLEFGTTLVVPFTCKSRLCLSCNRKKLFSWSSNLSYILNTDFYHIHKTIDCYIVS
;
A
#
# COMPACT_ATOMS: atom_id res chain seq x y z
N MET A 1 5.75 2.42 12.81
CA MET A 1 4.40 2.67 12.25
C MET A 1 3.94 4.15 12.30
N ILE A 2 4.72 5.10 12.85
CA ILE A 2 4.29 6.49 13.09
C ILE A 2 4.72 7.51 12.00
N ARG A 3 5.61 7.15 11.08
CA ARG A 3 6.36 8.14 10.26
C ARG A 3 5.70 8.64 8.95
N VAL A 4 4.52 8.16 8.55
CA VAL A 4 3.89 8.58 7.27
C VAL A 4 2.81 9.64 7.45
N ILE A 5 2.09 9.58 8.57
CA ILE A 5 1.07 10.58 8.91
C ILE A 5 1.73 11.97 8.99
N PHE A 6 2.98 12.05 9.45
CA PHE A 6 3.72 13.30 9.56
C PHE A 6 3.97 13.98 8.20
N VAL A 7 4.23 13.22 7.13
CA VAL A 7 4.50 13.79 5.79
C VAL A 7 3.24 14.39 5.17
N ILE A 8 2.07 13.80 5.43
CA ILE A 8 0.80 14.27 4.85
C ILE A 8 0.18 15.37 5.72
N LYS A 9 0.38 15.33 7.05
CA LYS A 9 -0.11 16.34 7.99
C LYS A 9 0.66 17.68 7.87
N MET A 10 1.89 17.68 7.35
CA MET A 10 2.62 18.92 6.99
C MET A 10 2.05 19.66 5.78
N ILE A 11 1.23 19.02 4.94
CA ILE A 11 0.44 19.70 3.90
C ILE A 11 -0.85 20.23 4.55
N THR A 12 -0.69 20.94 5.66
CA THR A 12 -1.72 21.84 6.15
C THR A 12 -2.06 22.80 5.03
N THR A 13 -3.32 22.79 4.63
CA THR A 13 -3.96 23.59 3.57
C THR A 13 -3.45 25.02 3.47
N LYS A 14 -3.07 25.67 4.58
CA LYS A 14 -2.58 27.05 4.60
C LYS A 14 -1.30 27.29 3.79
N ASN A 15 -0.31 26.39 3.84
CA ASN A 15 0.96 26.58 3.11
C ASN A 15 0.89 26.14 1.65
N TYR A 16 -0.06 25.26 1.29
CA TYR A 16 -0.22 24.82 -0.09
C TYR A 16 -0.94 25.88 -0.93
N LEU A 17 -2.00 26.50 -0.40
CA LEU A 17 -2.78 27.50 -1.15
C LEU A 17 -1.96 28.72 -1.56
N SER A 18 -1.01 29.15 -0.71
CA SER A 18 -0.15 30.30 -1.02
C SER A 18 0.87 30.03 -2.14
N ILE A 19 1.26 28.77 -2.35
CA ILE A 19 2.31 28.38 -3.31
C ILE A 19 1.70 27.86 -4.62
N TYR A 20 0.61 27.09 -4.54
CA TYR A 20 0.06 26.34 -5.68
C TYR A 20 -1.38 26.74 -6.06
N GLY A 21 -2.03 27.63 -5.31
CA GLY A 21 -3.39 28.09 -5.58
C GLY A 21 -4.48 27.13 -5.11
N GLN A 22 -5.70 27.29 -5.65
CA GLN A 22 -6.88 26.54 -5.23
C GLN A 22 -6.77 25.03 -5.56
N ILE A 23 -7.18 24.20 -4.62
CA ILE A 23 -7.18 22.75 -4.76
C ILE A 23 -8.54 22.28 -5.29
N HIS A 24 -8.55 21.51 -6.37
CA HIS A 24 -9.76 20.85 -6.86
C HIS A 24 -10.39 19.96 -5.77
N PRO A 25 -11.72 20.03 -5.53
CA PRO A 25 -12.39 19.32 -4.43
C PRO A 25 -12.12 17.80 -4.44
N GLY A 26 -12.05 17.17 -5.61
CA GLY A 26 -11.71 15.75 -5.72
C GLY A 26 -10.30 15.37 -5.21
N LYS A 27 -9.34 16.30 -5.18
CA LYS A 27 -8.02 16.06 -4.54
C LYS A 27 -8.15 16.12 -3.02
N ILE A 28 -8.94 17.06 -2.50
CA ILE A 28 -9.24 17.18 -1.07
C ILE A 28 -9.90 15.89 -0.57
N GLU A 29 -10.91 15.39 -1.30
CA GLU A 29 -11.59 14.14 -0.96
C GLU A 29 -10.63 12.94 -0.92
N LYS A 30 -9.72 12.83 -1.88
CA LYS A 30 -8.69 11.77 -1.90
C LYS A 30 -7.74 11.85 -0.70
N VAL A 31 -7.35 13.07 -0.30
CA VAL A 31 -6.52 13.29 0.89
C VAL A 31 -7.30 12.92 2.16
N GLN A 32 -8.56 13.30 2.26
CA GLN A 32 -9.41 12.93 3.41
C GLN A 32 -9.58 11.40 3.51
N LYS A 33 -9.85 10.71 2.39
CA LYS A 33 -9.88 9.24 2.33
C LYS A 33 -8.56 8.60 2.77
N LEU A 34 -7.44 9.20 2.38
CA LEU A 34 -6.10 8.73 2.74
C LEU A 34 -5.83 8.90 4.24
N LEU A 35 -6.19 10.04 4.82
CA LEU A 35 -6.05 10.34 6.25
C LEU A 35 -6.91 9.43 7.13
N ASN A 36 -8.12 9.10 6.66
CA ASN A 36 -9.08 8.24 7.38
C ASN A 36 -8.97 6.75 6.99
N CYS A 37 -7.88 6.35 6.34
CA CYS A 37 -7.72 4.97 5.88
C CYS A 37 -7.61 3.98 7.05
N GLY A 38 -8.45 2.94 7.05
CA GLY A 38 -8.45 1.92 8.10
C GLY A 38 -9.19 2.33 9.38
N ASN A 39 -9.91 3.44 9.37
CA ASN A 39 -10.78 3.82 10.48
C ASN A 39 -12.03 2.93 10.51
N PHE A 40 -12.28 2.25 11.63
CA PHE A 40 -13.46 1.39 11.83
C PHE A 40 -14.79 2.15 11.75
N GLN A 41 -14.79 3.46 12.02
CA GLN A 41 -15.98 4.30 11.86
C GLN A 41 -16.45 4.39 10.40
N ASN A 42 -15.55 4.15 9.43
CA ASN A 42 -15.88 4.13 8.02
C ASN A 42 -16.45 2.76 7.57
N GLY A 43 -16.70 1.85 8.51
CA GLY A 43 -17.18 0.50 8.24
C GLY A 43 -16.05 -0.54 8.21
N PHE A 44 -16.46 -1.80 8.39
CA PHE A 44 -15.57 -2.95 8.44
C PHE A 44 -16.30 -4.21 7.97
N GLN A 45 -15.52 -5.20 7.54
CA GLN A 45 -16.00 -6.55 7.25
C GLN A 45 -15.57 -7.49 8.37
N LYS A 46 -16.51 -8.30 8.87
CA LYS A 46 -16.25 -9.37 9.83
C LYS A 46 -16.17 -10.70 9.09
N TYR A 47 -15.13 -11.48 9.35
CA TYR A 47 -14.93 -12.84 8.88
C TYR A 47 -14.92 -13.76 10.10
N THR A 48 -15.73 -14.80 10.09
CA THR A 48 -15.79 -15.77 11.20
C THR A 48 -15.42 -17.13 10.64
N CYS A 49 -14.41 -17.77 11.21
CA CYS A 49 -14.07 -19.15 10.92
C CYS A 49 -15.07 -20.07 11.64
N LEU A 50 -15.77 -20.92 10.90
CA LEU A 50 -16.75 -21.85 11.46
C LEU A 50 -16.10 -23.01 12.22
N GLU A 51 -14.87 -23.39 11.84
CA GLU A 51 -14.17 -24.54 12.43
C GLU A 51 -13.52 -24.20 13.78
N PHE A 52 -12.95 -23.00 13.92
CA PHE A 52 -12.20 -22.58 15.12
C PHE A 52 -12.91 -21.49 15.94
N GLY A 53 -14.06 -20.99 15.47
CA GLY A 53 -14.80 -19.89 16.11
C GLY A 53 -14.07 -18.54 16.09
N THR A 54 -12.90 -18.45 15.46
CA THR A 54 -12.08 -17.23 15.43
C THR A 54 -12.72 -16.19 14.52
N THR A 55 -12.76 -14.94 15.01
CA THR A 55 -13.31 -13.81 14.28
C THR A 55 -12.21 -12.83 13.91
N LEU A 56 -12.12 -12.49 12.63
CA LEU A 56 -11.27 -11.42 12.11
C LEU A 56 -12.15 -10.23 11.68
N VAL A 57 -11.86 -9.04 12.22
CA VAL A 57 -12.54 -7.80 11.83
C VAL A 57 -11.58 -6.93 11.03
N VAL A 58 -11.93 -6.61 9.80
CA VAL A 58 -11.08 -5.87 8.86
C VAL A 58 -11.74 -4.55 8.49
N PRO A 59 -11.16 -3.39 8.83
CA PRO A 59 -11.71 -2.10 8.45
C PRO A 59 -11.53 -1.83 6.95
N PHE A 60 -12.43 -1.01 6.39
CA PHE A 60 -12.26 -0.57 5.01
C PHE A 60 -11.05 0.35 4.85
N THR A 61 -10.42 0.27 3.68
CA THR A 61 -9.17 0.98 3.37
C THR A 61 -9.31 1.82 2.11
N CYS A 62 -8.50 2.87 1.99
CA CYS A 62 -8.60 3.82 0.88
C CYS A 62 -8.10 3.27 -0.46
N LYS A 63 -7.37 2.13 -0.47
CA LYS A 63 -6.76 1.49 -1.66
C LYS A 63 -5.86 2.42 -2.51
N SER A 64 -5.43 3.56 -1.95
CA SER A 64 -4.58 4.54 -2.63
C SER A 64 -3.12 4.06 -2.70
N ARG A 65 -2.43 4.38 -3.79
CA ARG A 65 -0.98 4.15 -3.95
C ARG A 65 -0.14 4.98 -2.97
N LEU A 66 -0.65 6.13 -2.54
CA LEU A 66 0.03 7.01 -1.56
C LEU A 66 -0.08 6.49 -0.12
N CYS A 67 -1.02 5.57 0.16
CA CYS A 67 -1.15 4.96 1.46
C CYS A 67 -0.13 3.82 1.60
N LEU A 68 0.89 3.97 2.45
CA LEU A 68 1.89 2.91 2.61
C LEU A 68 1.29 1.58 3.08
N SER A 69 0.27 1.61 3.95
CA SER A 69 -0.41 0.39 4.42
C SER A 69 -1.14 -0.33 3.28
N CYS A 70 -1.84 0.40 2.41
CA CYS A 70 -2.50 -0.19 1.25
C CYS A 70 -1.49 -0.63 0.19
N ASN A 71 -0.49 0.20 -0.09
CA ASN A 71 0.50 -0.06 -1.11
C ASN A 71 1.37 -1.27 -0.75
N ARG A 72 1.76 -1.42 0.52
CA ARG A 72 2.46 -2.61 1.01
C ARG A 72 1.67 -3.89 0.73
N LYS A 73 0.37 -3.92 1.06
CA LYS A 73 -0.50 -5.08 0.77
C LYS A 73 -0.53 -5.40 -0.71
N LYS A 74 -0.64 -4.37 -1.56
CA LYS A 74 -0.62 -4.53 -3.02
C LYS A 74 0.72 -5.08 -3.53
N LEU A 75 1.83 -4.52 -3.07
CA LEU A 75 3.18 -4.98 -3.44
C LEU A 75 3.41 -6.43 -3.01
N PHE A 76 3.01 -6.78 -1.78
CA PHE A 76 3.13 -8.14 -1.28
C PHE A 76 2.31 -9.13 -2.11
N SER A 77 1.02 -8.82 -2.36
CA SER A 77 0.17 -9.64 -3.23
C SER A 77 0.74 -9.80 -4.63
N TRP A 78 1.31 -8.73 -5.20
CA TRP A 78 1.96 -8.78 -6.50
C TRP A 78 3.22 -9.64 -6.48
N SER A 79 4.05 -9.52 -5.45
CA SER A 79 5.23 -10.37 -5.24
C SER A 79 4.86 -11.85 -5.14
N SER A 80 3.84 -12.20 -4.35
CA SER A 80 3.38 -13.59 -4.22
C SER A 80 2.86 -14.14 -5.53
N ASN A 81 2.10 -13.34 -6.28
CA ASN A 81 1.61 -13.73 -7.61
C ASN A 81 2.76 -13.92 -8.60
N LEU A 82 3.77 -13.04 -8.56
CA LEU A 82 4.96 -13.16 -9.39
C LEU A 82 5.75 -14.42 -9.03
N SER A 83 5.93 -14.72 -7.75
CA SER A 83 6.56 -15.96 -7.31
C SER A 83 5.81 -17.18 -7.86
N TYR A 84 4.48 -17.20 -7.85
CA TYR A 84 3.71 -18.30 -8.43
C TYR A 84 3.94 -18.46 -9.94
N ILE A 85 3.93 -17.35 -10.70
CA ILE A 85 4.14 -17.37 -12.15
C ILE A 85 5.58 -17.77 -12.52
N LEU A 86 6.56 -17.29 -11.76
CA LEU A 86 7.99 -17.56 -12.00
C LEU A 86 8.47 -18.89 -11.40
N ASN A 87 7.65 -19.54 -10.57
CA ASN A 87 7.91 -20.88 -10.05
C ASN A 87 7.58 -21.91 -11.13
N THR A 88 8.35 -21.87 -12.21
CA THR A 88 8.36 -22.92 -13.20
C THR A 88 9.37 -23.98 -12.72
N ASP A 89 9.04 -25.27 -12.85
CA ASP A 89 9.93 -26.40 -12.51
C ASP A 89 11.22 -26.46 -13.38
N PHE A 90 11.51 -25.40 -14.12
CA PHE A 90 12.73 -25.26 -14.88
C PHE A 90 13.84 -24.80 -13.95
N TYR A 91 14.92 -25.56 -13.91
CA TYR A 91 16.18 -25.21 -13.25
C TYR A 91 16.55 -23.76 -13.59
N HIS A 92 16.37 -22.85 -12.63
CA HIS A 92 16.85 -21.47 -12.72
C HIS A 92 18.39 -21.52 -12.73
N ILE A 93 19.00 -21.64 -13.91
CA ILE A 93 20.43 -21.43 -14.08
C ILE A 93 20.66 -19.93 -13.97
N HIS A 94 21.08 -19.47 -12.80
CA HIS A 94 21.74 -18.18 -12.67
C HIS A 94 23.04 -18.25 -13.47
N LYS A 95 23.02 -17.86 -14.74
CA LYS A 95 24.25 -17.46 -15.44
C LYS A 95 24.65 -16.11 -14.86
N THR A 96 25.39 -16.13 -13.76
CA THR A 96 26.36 -15.08 -13.51
C THR A 96 27.30 -15.11 -14.70
N ILE A 97 27.20 -14.12 -15.59
CA ILE A 97 28.32 -13.80 -16.47
C ILE A 97 29.37 -13.25 -15.52
N ASP A 98 30.20 -14.16 -15.00
CA ASP A 98 31.49 -13.78 -14.44
C ASP A 98 32.23 -13.14 -15.61
N CYS A 99 32.38 -11.82 -15.51
CA CYS A 99 33.19 -11.03 -16.41
C CYS A 99 34.62 -11.54 -16.26
N TYR A 100 35.03 -12.47 -17.11
CA TYR A 100 36.43 -12.77 -17.35
C TYR A 100 37.07 -11.51 -17.95
N ILE A 101 37.90 -10.83 -17.17
CA ILE A 101 38.98 -10.03 -17.73
C ILE A 101 40.27 -10.81 -17.46
N VAL A 102 40.79 -11.37 -18.56
CA VAL A 102 42.16 -11.83 -18.70
C VAL A 102 43.01 -10.64 -19.14
N SER A 103 43.95 -10.21 -18.30
CA SER A 103 45.30 -9.73 -18.63
C SER A 103 45.98 -9.27 -17.35
#